data_AF-A0A8J3CE27-F1
#
_entry.id   AF-A0A8J3CE27-F1
#
_cell.length_a   1.000
_cell.length_b   1.000
_cell.length_c   1.000
_cell.angle_alpha   90.00
_cell.angle_beta   90.00
_cell.angle_gamma   90.00
#
_symmetry.space_group_name_H-M   'P 1'
#
loop_
_entity.id
_entity.type
_entity.pdbx_description
1 polymer ?
#
loop_
_entity_poly.entity_id
_entity_poly.type
_entity_poly.pdbx_seq_one_letter_code
_entity_poly.pdbx_strand_id
1 'polypeptide(L)'
;MPFTLRRDVSMTTADDATVLLDERTGTYWQLNPSGSLVLSTLLSGGSPQQATEQLVERYAVEPARAADDVTSLVEHLRRAKLVTV
;
A
#
# COMPACT_ATOMS: atom_id res chain seq x y z
N MET A 1 -2.04 11.37 -10.67
CA MET A 1 -1.49 10.29 -11.52
C MET A 1 -1.84 8.96 -10.86
N PRO A 2 -2.24 7.93 -11.62
CA PRO A 2 -2.73 6.69 -11.04
C PRO A 2 -1.58 5.89 -10.43
N PHE A 3 -1.72 5.52 -9.17
CA PHE A 3 -0.79 4.61 -8.50
C PHE A 3 -1.01 3.20 -9.05
N THR A 4 0.03 2.59 -9.64
CA THR A 4 -0.07 1.28 -10.30
C THR A 4 1.05 0.36 -9.87
N LEU A 5 0.82 -0.96 -9.90
CA LEU A 5 1.89 -1.93 -9.68
C LEU A 5 2.84 -1.97 -10.88
N ARG A 6 4.13 -2.23 -10.64
CA ARG A 6 5.07 -2.53 -11.72
C ARG A 6 4.60 -3.80 -12.44
N ARG A 7 4.81 -3.88 -13.76
CA ARG A 7 4.36 -4.99 -14.62
C ARG A 7 4.75 -6.39 -14.13
N ASP A 8 5.92 -6.55 -13.51
CA ASP A 8 6.42 -7.84 -13.01
C ASP A 8 6.14 -8.05 -11.51
N VAL A 9 5.24 -7.24 -10.94
CA VAL A 9 4.82 -7.36 -9.53
C VAL A 9 3.41 -7.92 -9.49
N SER A 10 3.32 -9.14 -8.98
CA SER A 10 2.04 -9.81 -8.72
C SER A 10 1.59 -9.52 -7.29
N MET A 11 0.30 -9.28 -7.12
CA MET A 11 -0.31 -9.01 -5.82
C MET A 11 -1.36 -10.08 -5.51
N THR A 12 -1.32 -10.60 -4.29
CA THR A 12 -2.39 -11.46 -3.75
C THR A 12 -2.74 -11.01 -2.33
N THR A 13 -4.00 -11.21 -1.95
CA THR A 13 -4.49 -10.88 -0.61
C THR A 13 -4.95 -12.16 0.07
N ALA A 14 -4.50 -12.40 1.30
CA ALA A 14 -4.84 -13.55 2.12
C ALA A 14 -4.99 -13.12 3.58
N ASP A 15 -6.07 -13.54 4.24
CA ASP A 15 -6.32 -13.36 5.68
C ASP A 15 -5.94 -11.95 6.21
N ASP A 16 -6.48 -10.91 5.56
CA ASP A 16 -6.24 -9.49 5.84
C ASP A 16 -4.81 -8.96 5.60
N ALA A 17 -3.91 -9.76 5.04
CA ALA A 17 -2.58 -9.34 4.60
C ALA A 17 -2.45 -9.37 3.07
N THR A 18 -1.62 -8.49 2.53
CA THR A 18 -1.34 -8.45 1.08
C THR A 18 0.10 -8.81 0.82
N VAL A 19 0.32 -9.75 -0.09
CA VAL A 19 1.65 -10.16 -0.52
C VAL A 19 1.91 -9.59 -1.92
N LEU A 20 3.06 -8.95 -2.06
CA LEU A 20 3.61 -8.47 -3.32
C LEU A 20 4.79 -9.36 -3.69
N LEU A 21 4.80 -9.91 -4.90
CA LEU A 21 5.87 -10.74 -5.43
C LEU A 21 6.50 -10.04 -6.63
N ASP A 22 7.79 -9.72 -6.58
CA ASP A 22 8.56 -9.35 -7.76
C ASP A 22 8.99 -10.62 -8.48
N GLU A 23 8.28 -10.97 -9.56
CA GLU A 23 8.48 -12.20 -10.33
C GLU A 23 9.85 -12.28 -10.99
N ARG A 24 10.51 -11.12 -11.19
CA ARG A 24 11.82 -11.05 -11.83
C ARG A 24 12.95 -11.45 -10.88
N THR A 25 12.77 -11.20 -9.58
CA THR A 25 13.80 -11.49 -8.55
C THR A 25 13.41 -12.63 -7.62
N GLY A 26 12.12 -13.01 -7.58
CA GLY A 26 11.56 -13.95 -6.62
C GLY A 26 11.40 -13.36 -5.21
N THR A 27 11.71 -12.07 -5.03
CA THR A 27 11.56 -11.39 -3.73
C THR A 27 10.09 -11.10 -3.47
N TYR A 28 9.63 -11.35 -2.26
CA TYR A 28 8.28 -11.02 -1.84
C TYR A 28 8.28 -10.10 -0.62
N TRP A 29 7.22 -9.30 -0.51
CA TRP A 29 6.92 -8.43 0.60
C TRP A 29 5.53 -8.74 1.10
N GLN A 30 5.35 -8.69 2.41
CA GLN A 30 4.04 -8.79 3.02
C GLN A 30 3.69 -7.45 3.65
N LEU A 31 2.51 -6.97 3.35
CA LEU A 31 1.88 -5.83 3.98
C LEU A 31 1.02 -6.32 5.13
N ASN A 32 1.07 -5.57 6.23
CA ASN A 32 0.12 -5.71 7.32
C ASN A 32 -1.28 -5.19 6.89
N PRO A 33 -2.32 -5.44 7.69
CA PRO A 33 -3.69 -5.06 7.32
C PRO A 33 -3.90 -3.56 7.06
N SER A 34 -3.17 -2.68 7.75
CA SER A 34 -3.22 -1.23 7.49
C SER A 34 -2.56 -0.90 6.15
N GLY A 35 -1.40 -1.48 5.84
CA GLY A 35 -0.72 -1.26 4.57
C GLY A 35 -1.46 -1.85 3.37
N SER A 36 -2.11 -3.01 3.56
CA SER A 36 -3.04 -3.60 2.59
C SER A 36 -4.19 -2.66 2.25
N LEU A 37 -4.80 -2.05 3.27
CA LEU A 37 -5.86 -1.07 3.08
C LEU A 37 -5.36 0.12 2.25
N VAL A 38 -4.26 0.74 2.66
CA VAL A 38 -3.68 1.89 1.95
C VAL A 38 -3.35 1.56 0.50
N LEU A 39 -2.67 0.43 0.25
CA LEU A 39 -2.34 0.01 -1.10
C LEU A 39 -3.59 -0.21 -1.95
N SER A 40 -4.62 -0.87 -1.40
CA SER A 40 -5.87 -1.11 -2.11
C SER A 40 -6.59 0.18 -2.49
N THR A 41 -6.61 1.18 -1.60
CA THR A 41 -7.21 2.50 -1.86
C THR A 41 -6.48 3.20 -3.00
N LEU A 42 -5.14 3.20 -2.98
CA LEU A 42 -4.32 3.84 -4.01
C LEU A 42 -4.46 3.16 -5.38
N LEU A 43 -4.44 1.82 -5.42
CA LEU A 43 -4.64 1.05 -6.66
C LEU A 43 -6.05 1.21 -7.24
N SER A 44 -7.04 1.51 -6.39
CA SER A 44 -8.41 1.85 -6.83
C SER A 44 -8.54 3.27 -7.37
N GLY A 45 -7.43 4.02 -7.45
CA GLY A 45 -7.41 5.41 -7.91
C GLY A 45 -7.67 6.45 -6.81
N GLY A 46 -7.73 6.02 -5.55
CA GLY A 46 -7.87 6.91 -4.40
C GLY A 46 -6.60 7.71 -4.10
N SER A 47 -6.75 8.77 -3.30
CA SER A 47 -5.64 9.60 -2.84
C SER A 47 -5.03 9.11 -1.51
N PRO A 48 -3.79 9.52 -1.20
CA PRO A 48 -3.21 9.30 0.14
C PRO A 48 -4.08 9.85 1.29
N GLN A 49 -4.78 10.97 1.04
CA GLN A 49 -5.72 11.55 2.01
C GLN A 49 -6.91 10.61 2.26
N GLN A 50 -7.50 10.05 1.21
CA GLN A 50 -8.58 9.07 1.35
C GLN A 50 -8.12 7.80 2.07
N ALA A 51 -6.90 7.35 1.81
CA ALA A 51 -6.32 6.21 2.54
C ALA A 51 -6.11 6.53 4.03
N THR A 52 -5.72 7.78 4.34
CA THR A 52 -5.57 8.27 5.72
C THR A 52 -6.91 8.28 6.44
N GLU A 53 -7.96 8.82 5.80
CA GLU A 53 -9.33 8.85 6.35
C GLU A 53 -9.82 7.43 6.67
N GLN A 54 -9.62 6.47 5.76
CA GLN A 54 -9.99 5.07 5.99
C GLN A 54 -9.22 4.41 7.13
N LEU A 55 -7.93 4.74 7.31
CA LEU A 55 -7.16 4.24 8.46
C LEU A 55 -7.70 4.78 9.79
N VAL A 56 -8.00 6.07 9.85
CA VAL A 56 -8.58 6.72 11.04
C VAL A 56 -9.93 6.08 11.36
N GLU A 57 -10.79 5.92 10.36
CA GLU A 57 -12.12 5.31 10.54
C GLU A 57 -12.04 3.85 11.00
N ARG A 58 -11.18 3.04 10.39
CA ARG A 58 -11.10 1.60 10.66
C ARG A 58 -10.36 1.26 11.96
N TYR A 59 -9.29 1.98 12.28
CA TYR A 59 -8.39 1.64 13.38
C TYR A 59 -8.43 2.62 14.55
N ALA A 60 -9.26 3.68 14.47
CA ALA A 60 -9.39 4.72 15.50
C ALA A 60 -8.04 5.32 15.92
N VAL A 61 -7.15 5.53 14.94
CA VAL A 61 -5.81 6.11 15.13
C VAL A 61 -5.83 7.63 14.91
N GLU A 62 -4.84 8.32 15.48
CA GLU A 62 -4.66 9.76 15.27
C GLU A 62 -4.43 10.10 13.78
N PRO A 63 -5.12 11.10 13.21
CA PRO A 63 -5.00 11.44 11.79
C PRO A 63 -3.58 11.77 11.34
N ALA A 64 -2.81 12.48 12.17
CA ALA A 64 -1.42 12.82 11.85
C ALA A 64 -0.55 11.56 11.73
N ARG A 65 -0.74 10.60 12.64
CA ARG A 65 -0.03 9.32 12.61
C ARG A 65 -0.42 8.48 11.40
N ALA A 66 -1.71 8.42 11.08
CA ALA A 66 -2.19 7.73 9.90
C ALA A 66 -1.61 8.32 8.61
N ALA A 67 -1.51 9.65 8.52
CA ALA A 67 -0.91 10.32 7.37
C ALA A 67 0.58 9.97 7.24
N ASP A 68 1.33 10.01 8.34
CA ASP A 68 2.75 9.62 8.36
C ASP A 68 2.96 8.17 7.94
N ASP A 69 2.11 7.26 8.41
CA ASP A 69 2.14 5.83 8.05
C ASP A 69 1.86 5.62 6.56
N VAL A 70 0.88 6.35 5.99
CA VAL A 70 0.57 6.32 4.54
C VAL A 70 1.75 6.83 3.73
N THR A 71 2.34 7.97 4.11
CA THR A 71 3.50 8.54 3.42
C THR A 71 4.70 7.60 3.49
N SER A 72 4.99 7.03 4.66
CA SER A 72 6.08 6.07 4.85
C SER A 72 5.91 4.82 3.98
N LEU A 73 4.69 4.29 3.91
CA LEU A 73 4.39 3.12 3.07
C LEU A 73 4.61 3.41 1.59
N VAL A 74 4.09 4.53 1.08
CA VAL A 74 4.26 4.93 -0.32
C VAL A 74 5.73 5.07 -0.68
N GLU A 75 6.52 5.69 0.20
CA GLU A 75 7.98 5.81 0.02
C GLU A 75 8.68 4.45 0.02
N HIS A 76 8.31 3.53 0.91
CA HIS A 76 8.88 2.18 0.91
C HIS A 76 8.56 1.40 -0.37
N LEU A 77 7.31 1.45 -0.84
CA LEU A 77 6.90 0.79 -2.09
C LEU A 77 7.66 1.34 -3.30
N ARG A 78 7.88 2.66 -3.35
CA ARG A 78 8.67 3.33 -4.40
C ARG A 78 10.13 2.92 -4.34
N ARG A 79 10.75 2.95 -3.16
CA ARG A 79 12.16 2.54 -2.97
C ARG A 79 12.39 1.07 -3.33
N ALA A 80 11.42 0.21 -3.04
CA ALA A 80 11.44 -1.19 -3.42
C ALA A 80 11.12 -1.43 -4.92
N LYS A 81 10.81 -0.37 -5.69
CA LYS A 81 10.46 -0.43 -7.13
C LYS A 81 9.28 -1.37 -7.41
N LEU A 82 8.30 -1.39 -6.50
CA LEU A 82 7.10 -2.22 -6.62
C LEU A 82 5.97 -1.51 -7.35
N VAL A 83 5.99 -0.19 -7.37
CA VAL A 83 4.91 0.67 -7.85
C VAL A 83 5.43 1.71 -8.83
N THR A 84 4.55 2.16 -9.73
CA THR A 84 4.78 3.25 -10.67
C THR A 84 3.71 4.33 -10.41
N VAL A 85 4.12 5.59 -10.47
CA VAL A 85 3.29 6.77 -10.15
C VAL A 85 3.15 7.65 -11.38
#